data_AF-A0A5S3USZ0-F1
#
_entry.id   AF-A0A5S3USZ0-F1
#
_cell.length_a   1.000
_cell.length_b   1.000
_cell.length_c   1.000
_cell.angle_alpha   90.00
_cell.angle_beta   90.00
_cell.angle_gamma   90.00
#
_symmetry.space_group_name_H-M   'P 1'
#
loop_
_entity.id
_entity.type
_entity.pdbx_description
1 polymer ?
#
loop_
_entity_poly.entity_id
_entity_poly.type
_entity_poly.pdbx_seq_one_letter_code
_entity_poly.pdbx_strand_id
1 'polypeptide(L)'
;MFTLVILSLGCLHGLYLSYELIRKNTANDANRMLALCIQCFVALLFFILLDESGAFYYLPHLIGIQEPLTFLLAPCFYYYVLRLTSPAYIPFNRVHLLPFVLALLCAIPFFLLDARSKWQFLYGDMYAPDLPSWYLAGFENVFIFGAMLQVAVYLIFAWRRLNAYQILSANNFSSLELINLNWLRRLLMMLLSLYGLWFIDEAIEVNVMACIDHDSGLGCEYDWLIGERWFFFSELGVVIVFYLMSYYGLRQPEIFIQSNQYVELDKPNSEKYLNSALSESLAVQLCDLIEEQVQDEKLYLKADLTLHDLACACGHSRHHVSQAINQSKNMSFFDFINQLRVMHAQQLLLSQPDRSILDISLDSGFNSRSAFYGAFKRYTELTPGAYRKQSKILAENMS
;
A
#
# COMPACT_ATOMS: atom_id res chain seq x y z
N MET A 1 -3.82 -33.12 7.59
CA MET A 1 -4.81 -33.12 6.47
C MET A 1 -5.42 -31.73 6.25
N PHE A 2 -5.95 -31.05 7.28
CA PHE A 2 -6.55 -29.71 7.14
C PHE A 2 -5.56 -28.65 6.58
N THR A 3 -4.32 -28.60 7.09
CA THR A 3 -3.25 -27.69 6.62
C THR A 3 -2.95 -27.82 5.14
N LEU A 4 -2.74 -29.05 4.67
CA LEU A 4 -2.46 -29.36 3.27
C LEU A 4 -3.58 -28.87 2.34
N VAL A 5 -4.85 -28.98 2.76
CA VAL A 5 -5.98 -28.48 1.99
C VAL A 5 -5.93 -26.95 1.89
N ILE A 6 -5.68 -26.24 3.00
CA ILE A 6 -5.58 -24.78 3.01
C ILE A 6 -4.44 -24.30 2.12
N LEU A 7 -3.24 -24.88 2.27
CA LEU A 7 -2.06 -24.51 1.48
C LEU A 7 -2.28 -24.77 -0.02
N SER A 8 -2.89 -25.91 -0.37
CA SER A 8 -3.22 -26.25 -1.75
C SER A 8 -4.22 -25.27 -2.36
N LEU A 9 -5.30 -24.94 -1.62
CA LEU A 9 -6.29 -23.94 -2.06
C LEU A 9 -5.65 -22.55 -2.20
N GLY A 10 -4.75 -22.18 -1.28
CA GLY A 10 -3.98 -20.94 -1.33
C GLY A 10 -3.12 -20.84 -2.60
N CYS A 11 -2.37 -21.90 -2.92
CA CYS A 11 -1.55 -21.96 -4.14
C CYS A 11 -2.40 -21.85 -5.41
N LEU A 12 -3.44 -22.67 -5.55
CA LEU A 12 -4.33 -22.67 -6.72
C LEU A 12 -5.00 -21.32 -6.92
N HIS A 13 -5.49 -20.72 -5.84
CA HIS A 13 -6.13 -19.42 -5.89
C HIS A 13 -5.14 -18.32 -6.29
N GLY A 14 -3.94 -18.29 -5.70
CA GLY A 14 -2.90 -17.32 -6.03
C GLY A 14 -2.46 -17.41 -7.51
N LEU A 15 -2.31 -18.63 -8.04
CA LEU A 15 -2.02 -18.85 -9.46
C LEU A 15 -3.13 -18.31 -10.37
N TYR A 16 -4.39 -18.63 -10.05
CA TYR A 16 -5.54 -18.15 -10.81
C TYR A 16 -5.62 -16.61 -10.82
N LEU A 17 -5.43 -15.98 -9.66
CA LEU A 17 -5.50 -14.53 -9.51
C LEU A 17 -4.36 -13.82 -10.24
N SER A 18 -3.13 -14.32 -10.10
CA SER A 18 -1.99 -13.79 -10.85
C SER A 18 -2.23 -13.88 -12.35
N TYR A 19 -2.79 -15.01 -12.82
CA TYR A 19 -3.20 -15.17 -14.21
C TYR A 19 -4.28 -14.16 -14.63
N GLU A 20 -5.32 -13.95 -13.83
CA GLU A 20 -6.37 -12.96 -14.13
C GLU A 20 -5.83 -11.52 -14.20
N LEU A 21 -4.92 -11.15 -13.28
CA LEU A 21 -4.28 -9.83 -13.27
C LEU A 21 -3.46 -9.59 -14.54
N ILE A 22 -2.72 -10.61 -15.00
CA ILE A 22 -1.93 -10.54 -16.23
C ILE A 22 -2.85 -10.52 -17.46
N ARG A 23 -3.86 -11.40 -17.51
CA ARG A 23 -4.76 -11.56 -18.67
C ARG A 23 -5.61 -10.32 -18.91
N LYS A 24 -6.24 -9.77 -17.87
CA LYS A 24 -7.17 -8.64 -18.01
C LYS A 24 -6.48 -7.33 -18.36
N ASN A 25 -5.19 -7.19 -18.02
CA ASN A 25 -4.55 -5.90 -18.12
C ASN A 25 -3.05 -6.01 -18.43
N THR A 26 -2.73 -6.65 -19.56
CA THR A 26 -1.35 -6.81 -20.01
C THR A 26 -0.62 -5.48 -20.16
N ALA A 27 -1.28 -4.34 -20.34
CA ALA A 27 -0.62 -3.02 -20.46
C ALA A 27 -0.34 -2.32 -19.11
N ASN A 28 -0.93 -2.78 -18.00
CA ASN A 28 -0.78 -2.14 -16.70
C ASN A 28 0.39 -2.73 -15.91
N ASP A 29 1.48 -1.98 -15.85
CA ASP A 29 2.69 -2.39 -15.13
C ASP A 29 2.48 -2.57 -13.62
N ALA A 30 1.54 -1.87 -12.99
CA ALA A 30 1.24 -2.08 -11.57
C ALA A 30 0.66 -3.49 -11.35
N ASN A 31 -0.30 -3.90 -12.19
CA ASN A 31 -0.91 -5.22 -12.11
C ASN A 31 0.10 -6.34 -12.39
N ARG A 32 1.05 -6.11 -13.31
CA ARG A 32 2.17 -7.05 -13.54
C ARG A 32 3.05 -7.20 -12.30
N MET A 33 3.40 -6.10 -11.63
CA MET A 33 4.20 -6.15 -10.40
C MET A 33 3.44 -6.84 -9.25
N LEU A 34 2.14 -6.59 -9.13
CA LEU A 34 1.29 -7.30 -8.17
C LEU A 34 1.21 -8.80 -8.48
N ALA A 35 1.04 -9.16 -9.75
CA ALA A 35 1.00 -10.55 -10.19
C ALA A 35 2.32 -11.29 -9.91
N LEU A 36 3.47 -10.64 -10.12
CA LEU A 36 4.79 -11.17 -9.76
C LEU A 36 4.94 -11.32 -8.24
N CYS A 37 4.47 -10.34 -7.46
CA CYS A 37 4.45 -10.43 -6.01
C CYS A 37 3.63 -11.64 -5.53
N ILE A 38 2.45 -11.86 -6.12
CA ILE A 38 1.60 -13.01 -5.83
C ILE A 38 2.29 -14.32 -6.24
N GLN A 39 2.98 -14.36 -7.39
CA GLN A 39 3.70 -15.56 -7.83
C GLN A 39 4.88 -15.91 -6.92
N CYS A 40 5.66 -14.92 -6.47
CA CYS A 40 6.73 -15.14 -5.50
C CYS A 40 6.15 -15.76 -4.22
N PHE A 41 5.02 -15.25 -3.77
CA PHE A 41 4.38 -15.78 -2.58
C PHE A 41 3.79 -17.18 -2.76
N VAL A 42 3.15 -17.45 -3.90
CA VAL A 42 2.67 -18.79 -4.25
C VAL A 42 3.84 -19.78 -4.26
N ALA A 43 5.01 -19.38 -4.77
CA ALA A 43 6.20 -20.23 -4.71
C ALA A 43 6.57 -20.56 -3.26
N LEU A 44 6.59 -19.57 -2.35
CA LEU A 44 6.84 -19.81 -0.92
C LEU A 44 5.81 -20.76 -0.30
N LEU A 45 4.51 -20.52 -0.50
CA LEU A 45 3.46 -21.44 -0.02
C LEU A 45 3.60 -22.84 -0.59
N PHE A 46 4.01 -22.96 -1.85
CA PHE A 46 4.18 -24.24 -2.49
C PHE A 46 5.32 -25.03 -1.85
N PHE A 47 6.43 -24.38 -1.47
CA PHE A 47 7.49 -25.09 -0.75
C PHE A 47 7.08 -25.47 0.68
N ILE A 48 6.31 -24.65 1.38
CA ILE A 48 5.71 -25.04 2.68
C ILE A 48 4.80 -26.27 2.49
N LEU A 49 4.00 -26.29 1.42
CA LEU A 49 3.17 -27.46 1.08
C LEU A 49 4.00 -28.71 0.78
N LEU A 50 5.15 -28.58 0.12
CA LEU A 50 6.06 -29.70 -0.15
C LEU A 50 6.64 -30.26 1.15
N ASP A 51 6.99 -29.41 2.10
CA ASP A 51 7.51 -29.85 3.39
C ASP A 51 6.45 -30.59 4.21
N GLU A 52 5.30 -29.95 4.41
CA GLU A 52 4.16 -30.48 5.17
C GLU A 52 3.61 -31.81 4.60
N SER A 53 3.74 -32.01 3.29
CA SER A 53 3.31 -33.25 2.64
C SER A 53 4.35 -34.37 2.71
N GLY A 54 5.57 -34.07 3.21
CA GLY A 54 6.72 -34.96 3.16
C GLY A 54 7.28 -35.15 1.75
N ALA A 55 6.91 -34.31 0.78
CA ALA A 55 7.34 -34.44 -0.61
C ALA A 55 8.85 -34.24 -0.78
N PHE A 56 9.51 -33.49 0.12
CA PHE A 56 10.97 -33.36 0.13
C PHE A 56 11.70 -34.69 0.37
N TYR A 57 11.05 -35.70 0.96
CA TYR A 57 11.59 -37.05 1.01
C TYR A 57 11.89 -37.62 -0.39
N TYR A 58 11.02 -37.34 -1.36
CA TYR A 58 11.16 -37.80 -2.74
C TYR A 58 11.90 -36.79 -3.63
N LEU A 59 11.87 -35.50 -3.26
CA LEU A 59 12.43 -34.39 -4.03
C LEU A 59 13.43 -33.56 -3.21
N PRO A 60 14.50 -34.17 -2.64
CA PRO A 60 15.41 -33.49 -1.71
C PRO A 60 16.21 -32.36 -2.37
N HIS A 61 16.37 -32.38 -3.70
CA HIS A 61 17.04 -31.29 -4.41
C HIS A 61 16.22 -30.00 -4.50
N LEU A 62 14.94 -30.01 -4.12
CA LEU A 62 14.11 -28.80 -4.02
C LEU A 62 14.29 -28.05 -2.69
N ILE A 63 14.90 -28.68 -1.68
CA ILE A 63 15.14 -28.08 -0.36
C ILE A 63 16.01 -26.81 -0.52
N GLY A 64 15.60 -25.74 0.15
CA GLY A 64 16.31 -24.45 0.18
C GLY A 64 16.14 -23.56 -1.07
N ILE A 65 15.47 -24.01 -2.13
CA ILE A 65 15.24 -23.16 -3.33
C ILE A 65 14.37 -21.93 -2.99
N GLN A 66 13.53 -22.05 -1.96
CA GLN A 66 12.70 -20.97 -1.46
C GLN A 66 13.52 -19.81 -0.87
N GLU A 67 14.70 -20.07 -0.29
CA GLU A 67 15.44 -19.06 0.49
C GLU A 67 15.80 -17.83 -0.36
N PRO A 68 16.41 -17.97 -1.56
CA PRO A 68 16.65 -16.81 -2.41
C PRO A 68 15.35 -16.16 -2.90
N LEU A 69 14.30 -16.92 -3.19
CA LEU A 69 13.04 -16.40 -3.73
C LEU A 69 12.35 -15.41 -2.79
N THR A 70 12.51 -15.57 -1.48
CA THR A 70 12.01 -14.63 -0.45
C THR A 70 12.50 -13.20 -0.72
N PHE A 71 13.71 -13.04 -1.26
CA PHE A 71 14.31 -11.73 -1.52
C PHE A 71 13.70 -10.97 -2.71
N LEU A 72 12.81 -11.60 -3.48
CA LEU A 72 12.06 -10.96 -4.57
C LEU A 72 10.73 -10.36 -4.11
N LEU A 73 10.16 -10.89 -3.02
CA LEU A 73 8.79 -10.55 -2.58
C LEU A 73 8.65 -9.06 -2.21
N ALA A 74 9.51 -8.58 -1.30
CA ALA A 74 9.46 -7.21 -0.80
C ALA A 74 9.74 -6.15 -1.91
N PRO A 75 10.74 -6.32 -2.79
CA PRO A 75 10.91 -5.48 -3.97
C PRO A 75 9.69 -5.42 -4.89
N CYS A 76 9.06 -6.57 -5.20
CA CYS A 76 7.89 -6.60 -6.08
C CYS A 76 6.71 -5.80 -5.49
N PHE A 77 6.44 -5.99 -4.20
CA PHE A 77 5.40 -5.22 -3.50
C PHE A 77 5.70 -3.72 -3.47
N TYR A 78 6.96 -3.33 -3.21
CA TYR A 78 7.34 -1.92 -3.25
C TYR A 78 7.18 -1.31 -4.65
N TYR A 79 7.56 -2.02 -5.71
CA TYR A 79 7.33 -1.55 -7.08
C TYR A 79 5.86 -1.42 -7.43
N TYR A 80 5.02 -2.31 -6.92
CA TYR A 80 3.58 -2.16 -7.03
C TYR A 80 3.08 -0.86 -6.38
N VAL A 81 3.48 -0.59 -5.14
CA VAL A 81 3.16 0.69 -4.45
C VAL A 81 3.72 1.88 -5.23
N LEU A 82 4.95 1.78 -5.73
CA LEU A 82 5.61 2.82 -6.50
C LEU A 82 4.84 3.12 -7.79
N ARG A 83 4.38 2.11 -8.52
CA ARG A 83 3.58 2.28 -9.74
C ARG A 83 2.23 2.93 -9.47
N LEU A 84 1.55 2.55 -8.39
CA LEU A 84 0.25 3.15 -8.03
C LEU A 84 0.35 4.59 -7.53
N THR A 85 1.52 5.00 -7.04
CA THR A 85 1.74 6.33 -6.43
C THR A 85 2.55 7.28 -7.31
N SER A 86 2.92 6.86 -8.53
CA SER A 86 3.77 7.65 -9.42
C SER A 86 3.02 8.04 -10.68
N PRO A 87 2.95 9.34 -11.02
CA PRO A 87 2.28 9.79 -12.24
C PRO A 87 3.10 9.47 -13.51
N ALA A 88 4.42 9.42 -13.39
CA ALA A 88 5.33 9.07 -14.48
C ALA A 88 5.66 7.57 -14.48
N TYR A 89 5.97 7.05 -15.66
CA TYR A 89 6.54 5.71 -15.79
C TYR A 89 7.90 5.66 -15.08
N ILE A 90 8.07 4.71 -14.15
CA ILE A 90 9.33 4.45 -13.47
C ILE A 90 9.83 3.07 -13.90
N PRO A 91 10.94 2.97 -14.64
CA PRO A 91 11.49 1.68 -15.02
C PRO A 91 11.95 0.89 -13.78
N PHE A 92 11.93 -0.43 -13.90
CA PHE A 92 12.45 -1.30 -12.85
C PHE A 92 13.98 -1.14 -12.70
N ASN A 93 14.43 -0.72 -11.52
CA ASN A 93 15.85 -0.63 -11.19
C ASN A 93 16.39 -2.01 -10.77
N ARG A 94 17.36 -2.53 -11.53
CA ARG A 94 17.94 -3.86 -11.29
C ARG A 94 18.69 -4.00 -9.97
N VAL A 95 19.07 -2.89 -9.32
CA VAL A 95 19.70 -2.92 -7.98
C VAL A 95 18.83 -3.65 -6.95
N HIS A 96 17.51 -3.62 -7.10
CA HIS A 96 16.61 -4.33 -6.19
C HIS A 96 16.66 -5.87 -6.32
N LEU A 97 17.29 -6.39 -7.38
CA LEU A 97 17.58 -7.83 -7.54
C LEU A 97 18.89 -8.24 -6.85
N LEU A 98 19.72 -7.28 -6.40
CA LEU A 98 21.01 -7.58 -5.80
C LEU A 98 20.88 -8.52 -4.58
N PRO A 99 19.95 -8.33 -3.63
CA PRO A 99 19.78 -9.26 -2.51
C PRO A 99 19.44 -10.68 -2.98
N PHE A 100 18.57 -10.83 -3.98
CA PHE A 100 18.26 -12.13 -4.59
C PHE A 100 19.49 -12.79 -5.22
N VAL A 101 20.27 -12.04 -6.00
CA VAL A 101 21.48 -12.57 -6.65
C VAL A 101 22.52 -12.97 -5.61
N LEU A 102 22.76 -12.13 -4.59
CA LEU A 102 23.67 -12.47 -3.49
C LEU A 102 23.18 -13.70 -2.73
N ALA A 103 21.89 -13.79 -2.45
CA ALA A 103 21.29 -14.94 -1.80
C ALA A 103 21.48 -16.23 -2.61
N LEU A 104 21.25 -16.15 -3.93
CA LEU A 104 21.47 -17.26 -4.85
C LEU A 104 22.93 -17.71 -4.83
N LEU A 105 23.89 -16.78 -4.89
CA LEU A 105 25.33 -17.09 -4.84
C LEU A 105 25.72 -17.73 -3.52
N CYS A 106 25.23 -17.21 -2.39
CA CYS A 106 25.45 -17.79 -1.06
C CYS A 106 24.87 -19.19 -0.95
N ALA A 107 23.77 -19.50 -1.66
CA ALA A 107 23.12 -20.80 -1.62
C ALA A 107 23.73 -21.87 -2.54
N ILE A 108 24.65 -21.51 -3.45
CA ILE A 108 25.27 -22.46 -4.40
C ILE A 108 25.91 -23.67 -3.69
N PRO A 109 26.76 -23.51 -2.66
CA PRO A 109 27.38 -24.66 -1.98
C PRO A 109 26.34 -25.64 -1.43
N PHE A 110 25.27 -25.13 -0.81
CA PHE A 110 24.15 -25.96 -0.35
C PHE A 110 23.42 -26.66 -1.52
N PHE A 111 23.16 -25.96 -2.62
CA PHE A 111 22.48 -26.54 -3.77
C PHE A 111 23.24 -27.66 -4.46
N LEU A 112 24.57 -27.64 -4.39
CA LEU A 112 25.46 -28.67 -4.93
C LEU A 112 25.56 -29.92 -4.04
N LEU A 113 25.02 -29.90 -2.82
CA LEU A 113 24.94 -31.09 -1.97
C LEU A 113 24.14 -32.22 -2.64
N ASP A 114 24.53 -33.45 -2.34
CA ASP A 114 23.78 -34.63 -2.73
C ASP A 114 22.46 -34.74 -1.94
N ALA A 115 21.56 -35.60 -2.44
CA ALA A 115 20.24 -35.80 -1.86
C ALA A 115 20.27 -36.20 -0.38
N ARG A 116 21.24 -37.03 0.04
CA ARG A 116 21.33 -37.53 1.42
C ARG A 116 21.73 -36.41 2.37
N SER A 117 22.72 -35.60 1.99
CA SER A 117 23.17 -34.47 2.81
C SER A 117 22.07 -33.42 3.00
N LYS A 118 21.28 -33.12 1.95
CA LYS A 118 20.12 -32.21 2.08
C LYS A 118 19.02 -32.79 2.98
N TRP A 119 18.79 -34.10 2.91
CA TRP A 119 17.83 -34.77 3.77
C TRP A 119 18.26 -34.77 5.23
N GLN A 120 19.55 -35.04 5.50
CA GLN A 120 20.12 -34.99 6.85
C GLN A 120 20.13 -33.57 7.43
N PHE A 121 20.26 -32.55 6.59
CA PHE A 121 20.12 -31.18 6.99
C PHE A 121 18.69 -30.87 7.45
N LEU A 122 17.68 -31.22 6.65
CA LEU A 122 16.28 -30.85 6.96
C LEU A 122 15.62 -31.73 8.04
N TYR A 123 15.86 -33.04 8.04
CA TYR A 123 15.19 -34.01 8.93
C TYR A 123 16.14 -34.64 9.96
N GLY A 124 17.42 -34.25 9.96
CA GLY A 124 18.40 -34.65 10.97
C GLY A 124 18.87 -33.45 11.78
N ASP A 125 20.05 -33.56 12.38
CA ASP A 125 20.59 -32.54 13.29
C ASP A 125 21.28 -31.37 12.52
N MET A 126 20.63 -30.82 11.49
CA MET A 126 21.19 -29.76 10.61
C MET A 126 22.59 -30.11 10.08
N TYR A 127 22.82 -31.39 9.77
CA TYR A 127 24.14 -31.92 9.44
C TYR A 127 24.28 -32.20 7.95
N ALA A 128 25.34 -31.66 7.34
CA ALA A 128 25.81 -32.05 6.02
C ALA A 128 27.34 -32.24 6.06
N PRO A 129 27.86 -33.45 5.81
CA PRO A 129 29.28 -33.76 6.00
C PRO A 129 30.22 -32.96 5.09
N ASP A 130 29.74 -32.58 3.90
CA ASP A 130 30.54 -31.89 2.88
C ASP A 130 30.61 -30.37 3.07
N LEU A 131 29.88 -29.82 4.05
CA LEU A 131 29.88 -28.39 4.37
C LEU A 131 30.24 -28.14 5.84
N PRO A 132 30.98 -27.07 6.14
CA PRO A 132 31.32 -26.75 7.50
C PRO A 132 30.10 -26.27 8.29
N SER A 133 30.04 -26.60 9.58
CA SER A 133 28.91 -26.27 10.46
C SER A 133 28.58 -24.78 10.52
N TRP A 134 29.59 -23.90 10.47
CA TRP A 134 29.37 -22.45 10.41
C TRP A 134 28.64 -22.00 9.14
N TYR A 135 28.81 -22.72 8.03
CA TYR A 135 28.09 -22.42 6.80
C TYR A 135 26.63 -22.88 6.93
N LEU A 136 26.37 -24.06 7.49
CA LEU A 136 25.01 -24.58 7.68
C LEU A 136 24.21 -23.73 8.67
N ALA A 137 24.81 -23.41 9.83
CA ALA A 137 24.21 -22.50 10.79
C ALA A 137 24.04 -21.08 10.20
N GLY A 138 25.02 -20.61 9.42
CA GLY A 138 24.94 -19.34 8.72
C GLY A 138 23.88 -19.33 7.61
N PHE A 139 23.64 -20.46 6.94
CA PHE A 139 22.72 -20.57 5.81
C PHE A 139 21.31 -20.18 6.26
N GLU A 140 20.75 -20.84 7.28
CA GLU A 140 19.39 -20.51 7.76
C GLU A 140 19.32 -19.11 8.37
N ASN A 141 20.20 -18.81 9.33
CA ASN A 141 20.14 -17.56 10.07
C ASN A 141 20.35 -16.34 9.16
N VAL A 142 21.33 -16.38 8.23
CA VAL A 142 21.59 -15.24 7.34
C VAL A 142 20.45 -15.02 6.37
N PHE A 143 19.81 -16.08 5.86
CA PHE A 143 18.65 -15.93 4.99
C PHE A 143 17.44 -15.36 5.73
N ILE A 144 17.13 -15.89 6.90
CA ILE A 144 16.01 -15.43 7.72
C ILE A 144 16.22 -13.97 8.12
N PHE A 145 17.30 -13.64 8.84
CA PHE A 145 17.53 -12.26 9.30
C PHE A 145 17.77 -11.29 8.14
N GLY A 146 18.40 -11.76 7.05
CA GLY A 146 18.57 -10.98 5.83
C GLY A 146 17.24 -10.64 5.17
N ALA A 147 16.33 -11.60 5.06
CA ALA A 147 14.99 -11.41 4.53
C ALA A 147 14.15 -10.50 5.44
N MET A 148 14.22 -10.68 6.76
CA MET A 148 13.54 -9.80 7.73
C MET A 148 13.98 -8.35 7.58
N LEU A 149 15.29 -8.11 7.54
CA LEU A 149 15.86 -6.78 7.35
C LEU A 149 15.39 -6.16 6.03
N GLN A 150 15.40 -6.94 4.94
CA GLN A 150 14.95 -6.47 3.64
C GLN A 150 13.46 -6.10 3.67
N VAL A 151 12.60 -6.98 4.21
CA VAL A 151 11.16 -6.72 4.33
C VAL A 151 10.91 -5.44 5.13
N ALA A 152 11.58 -5.25 6.27
CA ALA A 152 11.47 -4.03 7.06
C ALA A 152 11.81 -2.77 6.26
N VAL A 153 12.93 -2.78 5.52
CA VAL A 153 13.36 -1.65 4.67
C VAL A 153 12.30 -1.30 3.62
N TYR A 154 11.76 -2.29 2.91
CA TYR A 154 10.76 -2.04 1.87
C TYR A 154 9.38 -1.67 2.42
N LEU A 155 8.97 -2.18 3.59
CA LEU A 155 7.76 -1.72 4.26
C LEU A 155 7.87 -0.24 4.66
N ILE A 156 9.04 0.20 5.15
CA ILE A 156 9.31 1.62 5.44
C ILE A 156 9.27 2.46 4.15
N PHE A 157 9.89 1.99 3.06
CA PHE A 157 9.86 2.69 1.77
C PHE A 157 8.44 2.79 1.21
N ALA A 158 7.65 1.72 1.28
CA ALA A 158 6.25 1.71 0.88
C ALA A 158 5.41 2.68 1.71
N TRP A 159 5.61 2.71 3.04
CA TRP A 159 4.90 3.62 3.95
C TRP A 159 5.20 5.09 3.65
N ARG A 160 6.49 5.42 3.52
CA ARG A 160 6.93 6.77 3.15
C ARG A 160 6.34 7.21 1.82
N ARG A 161 6.36 6.33 0.82
CA ARG A 161 5.82 6.63 -0.51
C ARG A 161 4.32 6.88 -0.48
N LEU A 162 3.57 6.05 0.24
CA LEU A 162 2.12 6.17 0.34
C LEU A 162 1.70 7.45 1.06
N ASN A 163 2.39 7.83 2.13
CA ASN A 163 2.11 9.09 2.83
C ASN A 163 2.43 10.32 1.96
N ALA A 164 3.53 10.29 1.22
CA ALA A 164 3.87 11.37 0.28
C ALA A 164 2.79 11.53 -0.81
N TYR A 165 2.28 10.41 -1.35
CA TYR A 165 1.19 10.42 -2.31
C TYR A 165 -0.10 11.04 -1.75
N GLN A 166 -0.49 10.70 -0.51
CA GLN A 166 -1.68 11.29 0.12
C GLN A 166 -1.60 12.82 0.18
N ILE A 167 -0.44 13.36 0.57
CA ILE A 167 -0.19 14.81 0.61
C ILE A 167 -0.25 15.42 -0.80
N LEU A 168 0.41 14.81 -1.78
CA LEU A 168 0.42 15.28 -3.17
C LEU A 168 -0.97 15.27 -3.81
N SER A 169 -1.77 14.25 -3.53
CA SER A 169 -3.13 14.13 -4.07
C SER A 169 -4.08 15.21 -3.54
N ALA A 170 -4.02 15.50 -2.23
CA ALA A 170 -4.81 16.57 -1.61
C ALA A 170 -4.46 17.97 -2.14
N ASN A 171 -3.22 18.16 -2.59
CA ASN A 171 -2.79 19.43 -3.17
C ASN A 171 -3.14 19.58 -4.65
N ASN A 172 -3.47 18.50 -5.37
CA ASN A 172 -3.67 18.55 -6.82
C ASN A 172 -5.10 18.25 -7.29
N PHE A 173 -5.93 17.61 -6.45
CA PHE A 173 -7.26 17.14 -6.86
C PHE A 173 -8.35 17.59 -5.88
N SER A 174 -9.51 17.99 -6.41
CA SER A 174 -10.68 18.38 -5.62
C SER A 174 -11.53 17.18 -5.15
N SER A 175 -11.39 16.02 -5.82
CA SER A 175 -12.12 14.79 -5.53
C SER A 175 -11.16 13.63 -5.34
N LEU A 176 -10.97 13.20 -4.10
CA LEU A 176 -9.98 12.15 -3.76
C LEU A 176 -10.51 10.72 -3.96
N GLU A 177 -11.81 10.50 -4.08
CA GLU A 177 -12.39 9.14 -4.05
C GLU A 177 -11.93 8.22 -5.18
N LEU A 178 -11.70 8.77 -6.37
CA LEU A 178 -11.24 8.00 -7.54
C LEU A 178 -9.75 7.65 -7.46
N ILE A 179 -8.99 8.31 -6.58
CA ILE A 179 -7.53 8.20 -6.48
C ILE A 179 -7.05 7.79 -5.08
N ASN A 180 -7.98 7.50 -4.16
CA ASN A 180 -7.67 7.22 -2.76
C ASN A 180 -7.14 5.78 -2.58
N LEU A 181 -5.92 5.67 -2.04
CA LEU A 181 -5.23 4.42 -1.75
C LEU A 181 -5.40 3.93 -0.29
N ASN A 182 -6.51 4.27 0.37
CA ASN A 182 -6.81 3.85 1.75
C ASN A 182 -6.82 2.32 1.92
N TRP A 183 -7.23 1.57 0.90
CA TRP A 183 -7.16 0.12 0.93
C TRP A 183 -5.70 -0.36 0.97
N LEU A 184 -4.79 0.29 0.23
CA LEU A 184 -3.36 -0.03 0.22
C LEU A 184 -2.72 0.32 1.57
N ARG A 185 -3.18 1.39 2.22
CA ARG A 185 -2.75 1.73 3.59
C ARG A 185 -3.17 0.67 4.60
N ARG A 186 -4.42 0.18 4.53
CA ARG A 186 -4.89 -0.93 5.38
C ARG A 186 -4.08 -2.20 5.12
N LEU A 187 -3.83 -2.52 3.85
CA LEU A 187 -2.98 -3.64 3.47
C LEU A 187 -1.57 -3.51 4.08
N LEU A 188 -0.96 -2.34 3.97
CA LEU A 188 0.38 -2.10 4.51
C LEU A 188 0.42 -2.22 6.04
N MET A 189 -0.62 -1.77 6.74
CA MET A 189 -0.74 -1.99 8.19
C MET A 189 -0.87 -3.48 8.54
N MET A 190 -1.65 -4.25 7.79
CA MET A 190 -1.75 -5.70 7.99
C MET A 190 -0.40 -6.39 7.75
N LEU A 191 0.33 -6.01 6.70
CA LEU A 191 1.67 -6.55 6.42
C LEU A 191 2.68 -6.19 7.53
N LEU A 192 2.60 -4.97 8.10
CA LEU A 192 3.41 -4.58 9.26
C LEU A 192 3.07 -5.42 10.50
N SER A 193 1.78 -5.69 10.75
CA SER A 193 1.36 -6.58 11.83
C SER A 193 1.87 -8.01 11.63
N LEU A 194 1.77 -8.56 10.42
CA LEU A 194 2.31 -9.88 10.09
C LEU A 194 3.83 -9.94 10.24
N TYR A 195 4.54 -8.89 9.81
CA TYR A 195 5.99 -8.79 10.02
C TYR A 195 6.34 -8.79 11.52
N GLY A 196 5.57 -8.07 12.35
CA GLY A 196 5.73 -8.10 13.80
C GLY A 196 5.48 -9.48 14.40
N LEU A 197 4.48 -10.22 13.91
CA LEU A 197 4.21 -11.59 14.33
C LEU A 197 5.35 -12.53 13.91
N TRP A 198 5.86 -12.41 12.69
CA TRP A 198 7.01 -13.19 12.23
C TRP A 198 8.26 -12.91 13.07
N PHE A 199 8.51 -11.66 13.44
CA PHE A 199 9.62 -11.33 14.36
C PHE A 199 9.46 -11.95 15.74
N ILE A 200 8.26 -11.93 16.30
CA ILE A 200 7.98 -12.56 17.60
C ILE A 200 8.17 -14.08 17.50
N ASP A 201 7.69 -14.68 16.41
CA ASP A 201 7.79 -16.10 16.14
C ASP A 201 9.24 -16.59 16.12
N GLU A 202 10.09 -15.87 15.37
CA GLU A 202 11.53 -16.10 15.28
C GLU A 202 12.23 -15.89 16.64
N ALA A 203 11.86 -14.83 17.38
CA ALA A 203 12.43 -14.55 18.69
C ALA A 203 12.09 -15.65 19.71
N ILE A 204 10.89 -16.23 19.63
CA ILE A 204 10.50 -17.39 20.45
C ILE A 204 11.34 -18.60 20.06
N GLU A 205 11.55 -18.85 18.77
CA GLU A 205 12.35 -19.98 18.29
C GLU A 205 13.80 -19.92 18.79
N VAL A 206 14.45 -18.76 18.63
CA VAL A 206 15.80 -18.52 19.17
C VAL A 206 15.84 -18.73 20.69
N ASN A 207 14.81 -18.30 21.41
CA ASN A 207 14.71 -18.48 22.86
C ASN A 207 14.53 -19.96 23.26
N VAL A 208 13.73 -20.71 22.51
CA VAL A 208 13.53 -22.15 22.73
C VAL A 208 14.81 -22.93 22.47
N MET A 209 15.53 -22.61 21.39
CA MET A 209 16.85 -23.21 21.12
C MET A 209 17.84 -22.92 22.27
N ALA A 210 17.85 -21.69 22.80
CA ALA A 210 18.68 -21.34 23.96
C ALA A 210 18.29 -22.09 25.25
N CYS A 211 17.02 -22.47 25.41
CA CYS A 211 16.58 -23.35 26.49
C CYS A 211 17.07 -24.78 26.30
N ILE A 212 16.92 -25.36 25.11
CA ILE A 212 17.25 -26.76 24.84
C ILE A 212 18.76 -26.99 24.90
N ASP A 213 19.55 -26.12 24.27
CA ASP A 213 20.99 -26.35 24.09
C ASP A 213 21.83 -25.91 25.30
N HIS A 214 21.38 -24.87 26.02
CA HIS A 214 22.20 -24.18 27.01
C HIS A 214 21.50 -23.93 28.37
N ASP A 215 20.23 -24.33 28.52
CA ASP A 215 19.42 -24.06 29.72
C ASP A 215 19.42 -22.57 30.14
N SER A 216 19.48 -21.68 29.15
CA SER A 216 19.73 -20.23 29.35
C SER A 216 18.66 -19.31 28.76
N GLY A 217 17.67 -19.88 28.06
CA GLY A 217 16.54 -19.13 27.54
C GLY A 217 15.62 -18.60 28.64
N LEU A 218 14.74 -17.68 28.28
CA LEU A 218 13.70 -17.16 29.17
C LEU A 218 12.54 -18.15 29.23
N GLY A 219 12.13 -18.51 30.45
CA GLY A 219 10.95 -19.35 30.66
C GLY A 219 11.14 -20.83 30.31
N CYS A 220 12.37 -21.35 30.39
CA CYS A 220 12.66 -22.76 30.11
C CYS A 220 11.98 -23.74 31.08
N GLU A 221 11.46 -23.24 32.20
CA GLU A 221 10.66 -23.98 33.17
C GLU A 221 9.22 -24.25 32.70
N TYR A 222 8.78 -23.63 31.60
CA TYR A 222 7.41 -23.74 31.09
C TYR A 222 7.31 -24.71 29.91
N ASP A 223 6.82 -25.92 30.17
CA ASP A 223 6.63 -26.98 29.15
C ASP A 223 5.78 -26.53 27.95
N TRP A 224 4.81 -25.62 28.14
CA TRP A 224 3.98 -25.11 27.04
C TRP A 224 4.74 -24.18 26.08
N LEU A 225 5.89 -23.65 26.51
CA LEU A 225 6.77 -22.78 25.71
C LEU A 225 7.78 -23.60 24.89
N ILE A 226 8.25 -24.73 25.43
CA ILE A 226 9.25 -25.61 24.79
C ILE A 226 8.60 -26.80 24.05
N GLY A 227 7.37 -27.18 24.41
CA GLY A 227 6.65 -28.27 23.76
C GLY A 227 6.37 -28.01 22.27
N GLU A 228 5.91 -29.05 21.56
CA GLU A 228 5.59 -28.96 20.13
C GLU A 228 4.68 -27.76 19.83
N ARG A 229 5.26 -26.70 19.26
CA ARG A 229 4.54 -25.47 18.91
C ARG A 229 3.51 -25.81 17.85
N TRP A 230 2.27 -25.39 18.09
CA TRP A 230 1.21 -25.44 17.08
C TRP A 230 1.47 -24.31 16.08
N PHE A 231 2.34 -24.58 15.12
CA PHE A 231 2.73 -23.74 13.99
C PHE A 231 1.51 -23.43 13.11
N PHE A 232 0.81 -22.30 13.28
CA PHE A 232 -0.41 -22.02 12.50
C PHE A 232 -0.83 -20.55 12.29
N PHE A 233 -0.39 -19.59 13.11
CA PHE A 233 -0.98 -18.24 13.07
C PHE A 233 -0.38 -17.34 11.99
N SER A 234 0.92 -17.46 11.72
CA SER A 234 1.62 -16.72 10.66
C SER A 234 1.12 -17.15 9.28
N GLU A 235 1.05 -18.44 9.00
CA GLU A 235 0.74 -18.99 7.68
C GLU A 235 -0.71 -18.68 7.29
N LEU A 236 -1.64 -18.83 8.23
CA LEU A 236 -3.05 -18.48 8.02
C LEU A 236 -3.23 -16.97 7.83
N GLY A 237 -2.57 -16.16 8.66
CA GLY A 237 -2.60 -14.70 8.55
C GLY A 237 -2.06 -14.21 7.22
N VAL A 238 -1.00 -14.85 6.74
CA VAL A 238 -0.40 -14.59 5.45
C VAL A 238 -1.38 -14.98 4.33
N VAL A 239 -1.95 -16.18 4.31
CA VAL A 239 -2.99 -16.59 3.32
C VAL A 239 -4.17 -15.61 3.27
N ILE A 240 -4.63 -15.13 4.44
CA ILE A 240 -5.70 -14.12 4.53
C ILE A 240 -5.26 -12.81 3.88
N VAL A 241 -4.04 -12.33 4.16
CA VAL A 241 -3.52 -11.10 3.54
C VAL A 241 -3.41 -11.25 2.03
N PHE A 242 -3.04 -12.42 1.51
CA PHE A 242 -3.03 -12.66 0.06
C PHE A 242 -4.43 -12.66 -0.55
N TYR A 243 -5.42 -13.23 0.15
CA TYR A 243 -6.81 -13.15 -0.27
C TYR A 243 -7.27 -11.69 -0.35
N LEU A 244 -6.92 -10.88 0.65
CA LEU A 244 -7.24 -9.45 0.69
C LEU A 244 -6.50 -8.66 -0.41
N MET A 245 -5.21 -8.90 -0.61
CA MET A 245 -4.41 -8.29 -1.69
C MET A 245 -5.06 -8.53 -3.05
N SER A 246 -5.51 -9.75 -3.28
CA SER A 246 -6.05 -10.18 -4.57
C SER A 246 -7.45 -9.62 -4.80
N TYR A 247 -8.29 -9.64 -3.76
CA TYR A 247 -9.61 -9.02 -3.81
C TYR A 247 -9.52 -7.51 -4.08
N TYR A 248 -8.65 -6.80 -3.36
CA TYR A 248 -8.49 -5.35 -3.56
C TYR A 248 -7.76 -5.02 -4.86
N GLY A 249 -6.78 -5.81 -5.28
CA GLY A 249 -6.09 -5.63 -6.56
C GLY A 249 -7.00 -5.79 -7.78
N LEU A 250 -7.96 -6.72 -7.73
CA LEU A 250 -8.96 -6.90 -8.80
C LEU A 250 -10.11 -5.87 -8.76
N ARG A 251 -10.43 -5.35 -7.58
CA ARG A 251 -11.50 -4.35 -7.39
C ARG A 251 -11.01 -2.92 -7.48
N GLN A 252 -9.71 -2.71 -7.51
CA GLN A 252 -9.18 -1.38 -7.68
C GLN A 252 -9.64 -0.88 -9.06
N PRO A 253 -10.50 0.15 -9.14
CA PRO A 253 -10.75 0.80 -10.41
C PRO A 253 -9.37 1.23 -10.90
N GLU A 254 -9.05 0.88 -12.15
CA GLU A 254 -7.76 1.17 -12.77
C GLU A 254 -7.36 2.57 -12.33
N ILE A 255 -6.41 2.69 -11.40
CA ILE A 255 -5.98 4.01 -10.96
C ILE A 255 -5.46 4.60 -12.23
N PHE A 256 -6.23 5.56 -12.73
CA PHE A 256 -6.16 6.06 -14.07
C PHE A 256 -4.69 6.14 -14.46
N ILE A 257 -4.29 5.20 -15.31
CA ILE A 257 -3.36 5.51 -16.37
C ILE A 257 -4.15 6.52 -17.22
N GLN A 258 -4.23 7.77 -16.74
CA GLN A 258 -4.18 8.93 -17.63
C GLN A 258 -2.74 8.95 -18.15
N SER A 259 -2.36 7.90 -18.89
CA SER A 259 -1.31 8.00 -19.88
C SER A 259 -1.77 9.11 -20.80
N ASN A 260 -1.03 10.23 -20.72
CA ASN A 260 -1.06 11.41 -21.60
C ASN A 260 -1.64 12.71 -21.05
N GLN A 261 -2.00 12.86 -19.77
CA GLN A 261 -2.39 14.18 -19.23
C GLN A 261 -1.57 14.75 -18.06
N TYR A 262 -0.64 13.98 -17.50
CA TYR A 262 0.42 14.59 -16.69
C TYR A 262 1.66 14.74 -17.55
N VAL A 263 1.62 15.78 -18.39
CA VAL A 263 2.81 16.41 -18.99
C VAL A 263 3.87 16.54 -17.90
N GLU A 264 5.11 16.22 -18.28
CA GLU A 264 6.29 16.26 -17.43
C GLU A 264 6.16 17.29 -16.31
N LEU A 265 6.52 16.87 -15.09
CA LEU A 265 6.97 17.84 -14.09
C LEU A 265 8.10 18.60 -14.76
N ASP A 266 7.76 19.72 -15.40
CA ASP A 266 8.67 20.73 -15.85
C ASP A 266 9.50 21.01 -14.61
N LYS A 267 10.71 20.44 -14.55
CA LYS A 267 11.60 20.66 -13.42
C LYS A 267 11.80 22.15 -13.44
N PRO A 268 11.25 22.92 -12.47
CA PRO A 268 11.49 24.34 -12.48
C PRO A 268 12.99 24.46 -12.35
N ASN A 269 13.60 25.12 -13.32
CA ASN A 269 15.03 25.37 -13.35
C ASN A 269 15.38 26.08 -12.03
N SER A 270 15.84 25.32 -11.03
CA SER A 270 15.79 25.70 -9.61
C SER A 270 16.64 26.93 -9.30
N GLU A 271 17.55 27.27 -10.21
CA GLU A 271 18.41 28.44 -10.12
C GLU A 271 17.70 29.76 -10.48
N LYS A 272 16.54 29.73 -11.15
CA LYS A 272 15.79 30.95 -11.52
C LYS A 272 14.64 31.28 -10.55
N TYR A 273 14.23 30.34 -9.70
CA TYR A 273 13.02 30.46 -8.86
C TYR A 273 13.28 30.64 -7.36
N LEU A 274 14.55 30.66 -6.92
CA LEU A 274 14.93 30.99 -5.54
C LEU A 274 14.61 32.44 -5.14
N ASN A 275 14.27 33.31 -6.10
CA ASN A 275 13.98 34.73 -5.87
C ASN A 275 12.48 35.10 -5.91
N SER A 276 11.56 34.14 -5.90
CA SER A 276 10.11 34.43 -5.97
C SER A 276 9.30 33.71 -4.90
N ALA A 277 9.66 33.87 -3.62
CA ALA A 277 8.62 33.75 -2.59
C ALA A 277 7.56 34.81 -2.92
N LEU A 278 6.31 34.42 -3.15
CA LEU A 278 5.21 35.39 -3.19
C LEU A 278 5.28 36.18 -1.89
N SER A 279 5.40 37.51 -1.98
CA SER A 279 5.20 38.33 -0.80
C SER A 279 3.80 38.06 -0.26
N GLU A 280 3.64 38.13 1.06
CA GLU A 280 2.35 37.87 1.72
C GLU A 280 1.22 38.70 1.09
N SER A 281 1.50 39.95 0.72
CA SER A 281 0.59 40.83 0.00
C SER A 281 0.17 40.30 -1.38
N LEU A 282 1.09 39.73 -2.15
CA LEU A 282 0.81 39.18 -3.48
C LEU A 282 0.06 37.85 -3.37
N ALA A 283 0.35 37.07 -2.33
CA ALA A 283 -0.35 35.81 -2.06
C ALA A 283 -1.82 36.04 -1.75
N VAL A 284 -2.13 37.06 -0.94
CA VAL A 284 -3.51 37.48 -0.65
C VAL A 284 -4.20 37.95 -1.93
N GLN A 285 -3.59 38.85 -2.70
CA GLN A 285 -4.17 39.33 -3.97
C GLN A 285 -4.44 38.20 -4.97
N LEU A 286 -3.51 37.27 -5.10
CA LEU A 286 -3.69 36.11 -5.97
C LEU A 286 -4.78 35.17 -5.43
N CYS A 287 -4.87 34.99 -4.12
CA CYS A 287 -5.94 34.19 -3.51
C CYS A 287 -7.32 34.82 -3.75
N ASP A 288 -7.45 36.14 -3.66
CA ASP A 288 -8.70 36.85 -3.93
C ASP A 288 -9.13 36.68 -5.41
N LEU A 289 -8.18 36.82 -6.35
CA LEU A 289 -8.43 36.56 -7.77
C LEU A 289 -8.86 35.11 -8.04
N ILE A 290 -8.22 34.14 -7.37
CA ILE A 290 -8.59 32.73 -7.46
C ILE A 290 -10.01 32.51 -6.95
N GLU A 291 -10.39 33.13 -5.82
CA GLU A 291 -11.74 33.03 -5.28
C GLU A 291 -12.80 33.60 -6.22
N GLU A 292 -12.54 34.77 -6.81
CA GLU A 292 -13.41 35.40 -7.80
C GLU A 292 -13.60 34.48 -9.01
N GLN A 293 -12.52 34.01 -9.63
CA GLN A 293 -12.57 33.14 -10.80
C GLN A 293 -13.33 31.83 -10.51
N VAL A 294 -13.08 31.20 -9.36
CA VAL A 294 -13.71 29.94 -8.97
C VAL A 294 -15.21 30.12 -8.71
N GLN A 295 -15.62 31.25 -8.14
CA GLN A 295 -17.02 31.56 -7.87
C GLN A 295 -17.78 31.92 -9.14
N ASP A 296 -17.23 32.79 -9.99
CA ASP A 296 -17.87 33.29 -11.21
C ASP A 296 -18.13 32.18 -12.22
N GLU A 297 -17.11 31.36 -12.49
CA GLU A 297 -17.23 30.22 -13.39
C GLU A 297 -17.84 28.98 -12.72
N LYS A 298 -18.10 29.05 -11.41
CA LYS A 298 -18.56 27.93 -10.58
C LYS A 298 -17.70 26.67 -10.77
N LEU A 299 -16.37 26.84 -10.86
CA LEU A 299 -15.43 25.75 -11.12
C LEU A 299 -15.53 24.65 -10.07
N TYR A 300 -15.89 24.99 -8.83
CA TYR A 300 -16.10 24.03 -7.75
C TYR A 300 -17.21 23.00 -8.04
N LEU A 301 -18.12 23.24 -8.98
CA LEU A 301 -19.14 22.25 -9.40
C LEU A 301 -18.58 21.16 -10.32
N LYS A 302 -17.41 21.36 -10.94
CA LYS A 302 -16.74 20.36 -11.76
C LYS A 302 -16.14 19.29 -10.84
N ALA A 303 -16.65 18.06 -10.92
CA ALA A 303 -16.29 17.01 -9.99
C ALA A 303 -14.86 16.47 -10.18
N ASP A 304 -14.29 16.66 -11.37
CA ASP A 304 -12.94 16.27 -11.78
C ASP A 304 -11.92 17.43 -11.74
N LEU A 305 -12.31 18.60 -11.21
CA LEU A 305 -11.45 19.79 -11.14
C LEU A 305 -10.10 19.48 -10.48
N THR A 306 -9.02 19.78 -11.18
CA THR A 306 -7.64 19.69 -10.69
C THR A 306 -7.03 21.07 -10.45
N LEU A 307 -5.94 21.11 -9.68
CA LEU A 307 -5.14 22.33 -9.50
C LEU A 307 -4.57 22.83 -10.84
N HIS A 308 -4.32 21.94 -11.80
CA HIS A 308 -3.87 22.32 -13.12
C HIS A 308 -4.95 23.11 -13.87
N ASP A 309 -6.19 22.62 -13.85
CA ASP A 309 -7.32 23.30 -14.50
C ASP A 309 -7.52 24.70 -13.91
N LEU A 310 -7.44 24.81 -12.58
CA LEU A 310 -7.52 26.10 -11.90
C LEU A 310 -6.35 27.02 -12.25
N ALA A 311 -5.13 26.49 -12.29
CA ALA A 311 -3.94 27.27 -12.66
C ALA A 311 -4.02 27.79 -14.10
N CYS A 312 -4.51 26.98 -15.03
CA CYS A 312 -4.78 27.40 -16.39
C CYS A 312 -5.89 28.46 -16.48
N ALA A 313 -6.98 28.29 -15.73
CA ALA A 313 -8.08 29.27 -15.69
C ALA A 313 -7.61 30.64 -15.15
N CYS A 314 -6.78 30.64 -14.11
CA CYS A 314 -6.23 31.87 -13.53
C CYS A 314 -5.02 32.44 -14.28
N GLY A 315 -4.46 31.73 -15.28
CA GLY A 315 -3.25 32.17 -15.99
C GLY A 315 -1.97 32.16 -15.14
N HIS A 316 -1.92 31.33 -14.09
CA HIS A 316 -0.79 31.25 -13.16
C HIS A 316 -0.19 29.84 -13.09
N SER A 317 1.00 29.71 -12.49
CA SER A 317 1.59 28.39 -12.26
C SER A 317 0.87 27.65 -11.14
N ARG A 318 0.82 26.30 -11.22
CA ARG A 318 0.27 25.45 -10.14
C ARG A 318 0.88 25.76 -8.77
N HIS A 319 2.19 26.04 -8.75
CA HIS A 319 2.90 26.40 -7.52
C HIS A 319 2.37 27.70 -6.92
N HIS A 320 2.22 28.76 -7.72
CA HIS A 320 1.70 30.04 -7.22
C HIS A 320 0.26 29.92 -6.73
N VAL A 321 -0.60 29.19 -7.45
CA VAL A 321 -1.99 28.96 -7.03
C VAL A 321 -2.06 28.18 -5.72
N SER A 322 -1.32 27.06 -5.62
CA SER A 322 -1.27 26.27 -4.38
C SER A 322 -0.66 27.05 -3.22
N GLN A 323 0.38 27.83 -3.47
CA GLN A 323 1.05 28.66 -2.46
C GLN A 323 0.12 29.76 -1.95
N ALA A 324 -0.60 30.45 -2.83
CA ALA A 324 -1.56 31.48 -2.45
C ALA A 324 -2.68 30.92 -1.57
N ILE A 325 -3.31 29.81 -1.99
CA ILE A 325 -4.37 29.16 -1.18
C ILE A 325 -3.84 28.72 0.19
N ASN A 326 -2.70 28.02 0.22
CA ASN A 326 -2.13 27.53 1.47
C ASN A 326 -1.72 28.68 2.41
N GLN A 327 -1.09 29.74 1.90
CA GLN A 327 -0.64 30.87 2.73
C GLN A 327 -1.80 31.73 3.23
N SER A 328 -2.78 32.02 2.37
CA SER A 328 -3.87 32.95 2.69
C SER A 328 -5.02 32.29 3.46
N LYS A 329 -5.28 30.99 3.25
CA LYS A 329 -6.42 30.28 3.86
C LYS A 329 -6.00 29.16 4.82
N ASN A 330 -4.71 28.79 4.86
CA ASN A 330 -4.21 27.65 5.62
C ASN A 330 -4.93 26.33 5.27
N MET A 331 -5.22 26.14 3.98
CA MET A 331 -6.00 25.03 3.44
C MET A 331 -5.32 24.46 2.20
N SER A 332 -5.46 23.15 1.98
CA SER A 332 -5.10 22.54 0.70
C SER A 332 -6.10 22.94 -0.40
N PHE A 333 -5.72 22.78 -1.67
CA PHE A 333 -6.64 22.97 -2.81
C PHE A 333 -7.91 22.10 -2.68
N PHE A 334 -7.76 20.84 -2.25
CA PHE A 334 -8.90 19.96 -1.96
C PHE A 334 -9.84 20.56 -0.91
N ASP A 335 -9.30 21.08 0.18
CA ASP A 335 -10.10 21.65 1.26
C ASP A 335 -10.82 22.92 0.83
N PHE A 336 -10.11 23.78 0.09
CA PHE A 336 -10.65 25.02 -0.45
C PHE A 336 -11.86 24.77 -1.36
N ILE A 337 -11.73 23.87 -2.35
CA ILE A 337 -12.83 23.56 -3.26
C ILE A 337 -14.00 22.88 -2.53
N ASN A 338 -13.73 21.93 -1.63
CA ASN A 338 -14.80 21.24 -0.92
C ASN A 338 -15.55 22.14 0.07
N GLN A 339 -14.89 23.15 0.64
CA GLN A 339 -15.58 24.16 1.44
C GLN A 339 -16.62 24.90 0.58
N LEU A 340 -16.24 25.33 -0.62
CA LEU A 340 -17.16 25.99 -1.57
C LEU A 340 -18.30 25.06 -2.02
N ARG A 341 -18.00 23.80 -2.33
CA ARG A 341 -19.01 22.79 -2.66
C ARG A 341 -20.01 22.58 -1.52
N VAL A 342 -19.55 22.54 -0.27
CA VAL A 342 -20.43 22.41 0.90
C VAL A 342 -21.29 23.65 1.09
N MET A 343 -20.73 24.85 0.92
CA MET A 343 -21.50 26.09 0.97
C MET A 343 -22.62 26.11 -0.08
N HIS A 344 -22.33 25.66 -1.30
CA HIS A 344 -23.34 25.53 -2.35
C HIS A 344 -24.41 24.48 -1.99
N ALA A 345 -24.00 23.33 -1.46
CA ALA A 345 -24.93 22.30 -1.01
C ALA A 345 -25.84 22.78 0.12
N GLN A 346 -25.34 23.60 1.06
CA GLN A 346 -26.15 24.22 2.10
C GLN A 346 -27.25 25.09 1.49
N GLN A 347 -26.92 25.92 0.49
CA GLN A 347 -27.91 26.75 -0.21
C GLN A 347 -28.99 25.91 -0.91
N LEU A 348 -28.60 24.82 -1.58
CA LEU A 348 -29.54 23.90 -2.24
C LEU A 348 -30.43 23.17 -1.22
N LEU A 349 -29.87 22.75 -0.08
CA LEU A 349 -30.65 22.09 0.98
C LEU A 349 -31.75 22.98 1.57
N LEU A 350 -31.52 24.29 1.60
CA LEU A 350 -32.47 25.27 2.12
C LEU A 350 -33.48 25.71 1.07
N SER A 351 -33.02 25.98 -0.16
CA SER A 351 -33.88 26.46 -1.25
C SER A 351 -34.72 25.35 -1.91
N GLN A 352 -34.27 24.09 -1.84
CA GLN A 352 -34.94 22.95 -2.47
C GLN A 352 -35.12 21.80 -1.44
N PRO A 353 -35.98 21.97 -0.42
CA PRO A 353 -36.08 21.05 0.71
C PRO A 353 -36.56 19.64 0.33
N ASP A 354 -37.31 19.50 -0.78
CA ASP A 354 -37.86 18.23 -1.25
C ASP A 354 -36.88 17.42 -2.11
N ARG A 355 -35.77 18.04 -2.55
CA ARG A 355 -34.79 17.37 -3.40
C ARG A 355 -34.00 16.34 -2.61
N SER A 356 -33.64 15.23 -3.25
CA SER A 356 -32.87 14.18 -2.58
C SER A 356 -31.48 14.69 -2.21
N ILE A 357 -30.94 14.22 -1.07
CA ILE A 357 -29.59 14.58 -0.62
C ILE A 357 -28.53 14.11 -1.64
N LEU A 358 -28.79 13.01 -2.34
CA LEU A 358 -27.88 12.48 -3.36
C LEU A 358 -27.81 13.40 -4.59
N ASP A 359 -28.94 13.91 -5.06
CA ASP A 359 -28.94 14.82 -6.21
C ASP A 359 -28.25 16.15 -5.87
N ILE A 360 -28.49 16.68 -4.66
CA ILE A 360 -27.79 17.89 -4.19
C ILE A 360 -26.27 17.63 -4.10
N SER A 361 -25.87 16.45 -3.63
CA SER A 361 -24.47 16.04 -3.58
C SER A 361 -23.83 16.07 -4.97
N LEU A 362 -24.48 15.45 -5.97
CA LEU A 362 -23.97 15.38 -7.34
C LEU A 362 -23.90 16.77 -7.98
N ASP A 363 -24.96 17.57 -7.84
CA ASP A 363 -25.00 18.95 -8.36
C ASP A 363 -23.99 19.87 -7.70
N SER A 364 -23.59 19.57 -6.46
CA SER A 364 -22.55 20.31 -5.75
C SER A 364 -21.13 19.83 -6.09
N GLY A 365 -20.97 18.99 -7.12
CA GLY A 365 -19.67 18.55 -7.64
C GLY A 365 -19.02 17.39 -6.89
N PHE A 366 -19.76 16.64 -6.06
CA PHE A 366 -19.24 15.43 -5.42
C PHE A 366 -19.52 14.18 -6.26
N ASN A 367 -18.52 13.31 -6.40
CA ASN A 367 -18.65 12.05 -7.15
C ASN A 367 -19.29 10.90 -6.37
N SER A 368 -19.46 11.04 -5.04
CA SER A 368 -20.21 10.07 -4.27
C SER A 368 -20.77 10.62 -2.95
N ARG A 369 -21.70 9.84 -2.39
CA ARG A 369 -22.33 10.10 -1.11
C ARG A 369 -21.33 10.13 0.05
N SER A 370 -20.28 9.29 0.05
CA SER A 370 -19.33 9.24 1.16
C SER A 370 -18.50 10.52 1.26
N ALA A 371 -17.95 11.00 0.14
CA ALA A 371 -17.22 12.26 0.09
C ALA A 371 -18.10 13.43 0.51
N PHE A 372 -19.33 13.49 -0.01
CA PHE A 372 -20.25 14.55 0.36
C PHE A 372 -20.57 14.56 1.86
N TYR A 373 -20.98 13.42 2.43
CA TYR A 373 -21.30 13.36 3.86
C TYR A 373 -20.06 13.65 4.73
N GLY A 374 -18.88 13.19 4.32
CA GLY A 374 -17.62 13.44 5.02
C GLY A 374 -17.25 14.92 5.03
N ALA A 375 -17.26 15.57 3.85
CA ALA A 375 -16.97 16.99 3.70
C ALA A 375 -18.03 17.84 4.43
N PHE A 376 -19.32 17.57 4.21
CA PHE A 376 -20.41 18.32 4.82
C PHE A 376 -20.33 18.25 6.35
N LYS A 377 -20.13 17.07 6.93
CA LYS A 377 -19.94 16.93 8.38
C LYS A 377 -18.67 17.61 8.87
N ARG A 378 -17.57 17.58 8.10
CA ARG A 378 -16.32 18.25 8.48
C ARG A 378 -16.47 19.77 8.56
N TYR A 379 -17.17 20.39 7.62
CA TYR A 379 -17.29 21.86 7.55
C TYR A 379 -18.50 22.42 8.30
N THR A 380 -19.52 21.60 8.57
CA THR A 380 -20.77 22.06 9.23
C THR A 380 -21.03 21.39 10.58
N GLU A 381 -20.19 20.42 10.97
CA GLU A 381 -20.35 19.53 12.14
C GLU A 381 -21.63 18.65 12.13
N LEU A 382 -22.48 18.81 11.13
CA LEU A 382 -23.78 18.16 11.00
C LEU A 382 -23.81 17.26 9.77
N THR A 383 -24.69 16.26 9.79
CA THR A 383 -25.00 15.54 8.54
C THR A 383 -25.93 16.39 7.67
N PRO A 384 -25.91 16.24 6.34
CA PRO A 384 -26.79 16.99 5.43
C PRO A 384 -28.28 16.88 5.81
N GLY A 385 -28.71 15.71 6.27
CA GLY A 385 -30.08 15.48 6.75
C GLY A 385 -30.37 16.18 8.08
N ALA A 386 -29.42 16.19 9.01
CA ALA A 386 -29.55 16.92 10.27
C ALA A 386 -29.59 18.43 10.04
N TYR A 387 -28.74 18.95 9.15
CA TYR A 387 -28.71 20.35 8.75
C TYR A 387 -30.06 20.78 8.16
N ARG A 388 -30.59 20.03 7.18
CA ARG A 388 -31.91 20.30 6.58
C ARG A 388 -33.02 20.33 7.64
N LYS A 389 -33.02 19.36 8.57
CA LYS A 389 -34.02 19.28 9.65
C LYS A 389 -33.92 20.47 10.61
N GLN A 390 -32.71 20.84 11.01
CA GLN A 390 -32.48 21.96 11.92
C GLN A 390 -32.92 23.29 11.30
N SER A 391 -32.61 23.52 10.03
CA SER A 391 -33.01 24.74 9.34
C SER A 391 -34.52 24.83 9.14
N LYS A 392 -35.20 23.70 8.91
CA LYS A 392 -36.67 23.66 8.86
C LYS A 392 -37.30 24.06 10.21
N ILE A 393 -36.77 23.53 11.31
CA ILE A 393 -37.22 23.87 12.67
C ILE A 393 -36.99 25.36 12.97
N LEU A 394 -35.84 25.92 12.55
CA LEU A 394 -35.56 27.35 12.73
C LEU A 394 -36.49 28.24 11.90
N ALA A 395 -36.81 27.85 10.67
CA ALA A 395 -37.76 28.57 9.82
C ALA A 395 -39.19 28.55 10.40
N GLU A 396 -39.64 27.40 10.91
CA GLU A 396 -40.96 27.23 11.55
C GLU A 396 -41.09 28.02 12.88
N ASN A 397 -39.99 28.22 13.61
CA ASN A 397 -40.00 29.03 14.84
C ASN A 397 -39.93 30.55 14.59
N MET A 398 -39.60 30.98 13.38
CA MET A 398 -39.50 32.39 12.99
C MET A 398 -40.71 32.88 12.16
N SER A 399 -41.56 31.96 11.69
CA SER A 399 -42.85 32.21 11.05
C SER A 399 -43.98 32.15 12.07
#